data_AF-A0A7Y1V8U4-F1
#
_entry.id   AF-A0A7Y1V8U4-F1
#
_cell.length_a   1.000
_cell.length_b   1.000
_cell.length_c   1.000
_cell.angle_alpha   90.00
_cell.angle_beta   90.00
_cell.angle_gamma   90.00
#
_symmetry.space_group_name_H-M   'P 1'
#
loop_
_entity.id
_entity.type
_entity.pdbx_description
1 polymer ?
#
loop_
_entity_poly.entity_id
_entity_poly.type
_entity_poly.pdbx_seq_one_letter_code
_entity_poly.pdbx_strand_id
1 'polypeptide(L)' 'MNITFRNQGEAIIWIASNATSEDHFKVLREDLQLNHLFTDEYFLHGALLSIQSTENSPVL' A
#
# COMPACT_ATOMS: atom_id res chain seq x y z
N MET A 1 5.12 -0.35 9.81
CA MET A 1 3.78 -0.28 10.43
C MET A 1 2.88 -1.24 9.66
N ASN A 2 2.20 -2.13 10.36
CA ASN A 2 1.29 -3.09 9.74
C ASN A 2 -0.14 -2.58 9.91
N ILE A 3 -0.88 -2.56 8.81
CA ILE A 3 -2.29 -2.14 8.82
C ILE A 3 -3.10 -3.39 8.53
N THR A 4 -3.94 -3.79 9.48
CA THR A 4 -4.79 -4.98 9.38
C THR A 4 -6.22 -4.58 9.05
N PHE A 5 -6.88 -5.36 8.22
CA PHE A 5 -8.24 -5.15 7.76
C PHE A 5 -9.11 -6.35 8.12
N ARG A 6 -10.41 -6.13 8.35
CA ARG A 6 -11.33 -7.23 8.70
C ARG A 6 -11.67 -8.10 7.49
N ASN A 7 -11.55 -7.56 6.29
CA ASN A 7 -11.82 -8.22 5.03
C ASN A 7 -11.14 -7.47 3.87
N GLN A 8 -11.15 -8.10 2.69
CA GLN A 8 -10.56 -7.54 1.48
C GLN A 8 -11.20 -6.21 1.05
N GLY A 9 -12.51 -6.03 1.26
CA GLY A 9 -13.23 -4.81 0.86
C GLY A 9 -12.73 -3.57 1.61
N GLU A 10 -12.55 -3.68 2.93
CA GLU A 10 -11.97 -2.61 3.74
C GLU A 10 -10.56 -2.25 3.32
N ALA A 11 -9.74 -3.26 3.01
CA ALA A 11 -8.38 -3.06 2.53
C ALA A 11 -8.36 -2.31 1.18
N ILE A 12 -9.22 -2.68 0.23
CA ILE A 12 -9.32 -2.01 -1.07
C ILE A 12 -9.77 -0.55 -0.93
N ILE A 13 -10.76 -0.27 -0.07
CA ILE A 13 -11.24 1.10 0.21
C ILE A 13 -10.10 1.94 0.80
N TRP A 14 -9.34 1.37 1.75
CA TRP A 14 -8.19 2.04 2.33
C TRP A 14 -7.12 2.32 1.27
N ILE A 15 -6.78 1.34 0.45
CA ILE A 15 -5.79 1.50 -0.63
C ILE A 15 -6.23 2.58 -1.62
N ALA A 16 -7.49 2.57 -2.06
CA ALA A 16 -8.02 3.59 -2.97
C ALA A 16 -7.93 5.01 -2.40
N SER A 17 -8.07 5.14 -1.07
CA SER A 17 -8.03 6.43 -0.37
C SER A 17 -6.61 6.92 -0.06
N ASN A 18 -5.61 6.02 -0.05
CA ASN A 18 -4.22 6.32 0.29
C ASN A 18 -3.26 6.24 -0.91
N ALA A 19 -3.69 5.65 -2.02
CA ALA A 19 -2.92 5.60 -3.24
C ALA A 19 -2.80 7.00 -3.85
N THR A 20 -1.56 7.42 -4.06
CA THR A 20 -1.22 8.70 -4.70
C THR A 20 -1.23 8.63 -6.23
N SER A 21 -1.29 7.43 -6.80
CA SER A 21 -1.36 7.16 -8.23
C SER A 21 -1.95 5.77 -8.50
N GLU A 22 -2.33 5.49 -9.74
CA GLU A 22 -2.79 4.16 -10.13
C GLU A 22 -1.71 3.08 -9.96
N ASP A 23 -0.45 3.40 -10.22
CA ASP A 23 0.64 2.44 -10.04
C ASP A 23 0.89 2.15 -8.56
N HIS A 24 0.78 3.17 -7.71
CA HIS A 24 0.85 2.99 -6.28
C HIS A 24 -0.34 2.17 -5.74
N PHE A 25 -1.54 2.35 -6.30
CA PHE A 25 -2.69 1.48 -6.02
C PHE A 25 -2.40 0.02 -6.37
N LYS A 26 -1.79 -0.26 -7.54
CA LYS A 26 -1.43 -1.63 -7.96
C LYS A 26 -0.46 -2.28 -7.00
N VAL A 27 0.62 -1.58 -6.62
CA VAL A 27 1.62 -2.09 -5.67
C VAL A 27 0.99 -2.47 -4.34
N LEU A 28 0.17 -1.60 -3.77
CA LEU A 28 -0.51 -1.89 -2.50
C LEU A 28 -1.51 -3.05 -2.64
N ARG A 29 -2.21 -3.15 -3.77
CA ARG A 29 -3.14 -4.25 -4.03
C ARG A 29 -2.42 -5.60 -4.15
N GLU A 30 -1.25 -5.62 -4.78
CA GLU A 30 -0.41 -6.81 -4.90
C GLU A 30 0.14 -7.26 -3.55
N ASP A 31 0.63 -6.31 -2.72
CA ASP A 31 1.09 -6.62 -1.36
C ASP A 31 -0.04 -7.24 -0.51
N LEU A 32 -1.24 -6.65 -0.56
CA LEU A 32 -2.42 -7.20 0.12
C LEU A 32 -2.73 -8.64 -0.31
N GLN A 33 -2.65 -8.91 -1.62
CA GLN A 33 -2.94 -10.23 -2.17
C GLN A 33 -1.88 -11.27 -1.74
N LEU A 34 -0.60 -10.89 -1.75
CA LEU A 34 0.49 -11.74 -1.30
C LEU A 34 0.35 -12.08 0.19
N ASN A 35 0.09 -11.08 1.03
CA ASN A 35 -0.07 -11.30 2.47
C ASN A 35 -1.25 -12.25 2.76
N HIS A 36 -2.39 -12.08 2.09
CA HIS A 36 -3.51 -12.99 2.23
C HIS A 36 -3.17 -14.42 1.80
N LEU A 37 -2.43 -14.62 0.71
CA LEU A 37 -2.04 -15.95 0.24
C LEU A 37 -1.16 -16.71 1.24
N PHE A 38 -0.25 -16.01 1.93
CA PHE A 38 0.71 -16.63 2.84
C PHE A 38 0.20 -16.78 4.29
N THR A 39 -0.73 -15.93 4.71
CA THR A 39 -1.15 -15.83 6.11
C THR A 39 -2.64 -16.05 6.35
N ASP A 40 -3.45 -16.08 5.29
CA ASP A 40 -4.92 -16.04 5.34
C ASP A 40 -5.48 -14.76 5.99
N GLU A 41 -4.66 -13.71 6.12
CA GLU A 41 -5.03 -12.42 6.72
C GLU A 41 -4.92 -11.27 5.72
N TYR A 42 -5.77 -10.26 5.87
CA TYR A 42 -5.72 -9.04 5.06
C TYR A 42 -4.93 -7.95 5.78
N PHE A 43 -3.63 -7.80 5.45
CA PHE A 43 -2.82 -6.69 5.95
C PHE A 43 -1.81 -6.19 4.91
N LEU A 44 -1.29 -4.98 5.15
CA LEU A 44 -0.21 -4.37 4.37
C LEU A 44 1.05 -4.24 5.23
N HIS A 45 2.21 -4.58 4.67
CA HIS A 45 3.50 -4.53 5.36
C HIS A 45 4.26 -3.26 4.94
N GLY A 46 4.10 -2.17 5.69
CA GLY A 46 5.05 -1.04 5.72
C GLY A 46 5.47 -0.33 4.42
N ALA A 47 4.82 -0.57 3.27
CA ALA A 47 5.38 -0.20 1.96
C ALA A 47 5.34 1.30 1.58
N LEU A 48 4.82 2.20 2.43
CA LEU A 48 4.57 3.60 2.03
C LEU A 48 5.55 4.64 2.61
N LEU A 49 6.53 4.23 3.42
CA LEU A 49 7.51 5.18 3.98
C LEU A 49 8.73 5.43 3.07
N SER A 50 8.85 4.80 1.89
CA SER A 50 9.99 5.00 0.99
C SER A 50 9.69 5.72 -0.34
N ILE A 51 8.42 5.96 -0.69
CA ILE A 51 8.07 6.70 -1.94
C ILE A 51 8.02 8.24 -1.70
N GLN A 52 8.47 8.69 -0.52
CA GLN A 52 8.83 10.09 -0.25
C GLN A 52 10.31 10.18 0.12
N SER A 53 11.21 9.83 -0.80
CA SER A 53 12.59 10.34 -0.74
C SER A 53 13.26 10.33 -2.12
N THR A 54 12.62 10.96 -3.09
CA THR A 54 13.33 11.82 -4.03
C THR A 54 12.44 13.04 -4.25
N GLU A 55 12.43 13.93 -3.25
CA GLU A 55 12.12 15.32 -3.53
C GLU A 55 13.04 15.76 -4.67
N ASN A 56 12.41 16.18 -5.76
CA ASN A 56 13.04 17.09 -6.71
C ASN A 56 13.66 18.23 -5.89
N SER A 57 14.99 18.26 -5.80
CA SER A 57 15.70 19.51 -5.58
C SER A 57 16.01 20.10 -6.96
N PRO A 58 15.25 21.09 -7.45
CA PRO A 58 15.79 22.01 -8.42
C PRO A 58 16.65 23.01 -7.65
N VAL A 59 17.97 22.98 -7.84
CA VAL A 59 18.81 24.14 -7.55
C VAL A 59 19.67 24.39 -8.78
N LEU A 60 19.27 25.46 -9.47
CA LEU A 60 19.96 26.32 -10.45
C LEU A 60 21.40 25.94 -10.83
#